data_AF-A0A7X0JGR5-F1
#
_entry.id   AF-A0A7X0JGR5-F1
#
_cell.length_a   1.000
_cell.length_b   1.000
_cell.length_c   1.000
_cell.angle_alpha   90.00
_cell.angle_beta   90.00
_cell.angle_gamma   90.00
#
_symmetry.space_group_name_H-M   'P 1'
#
loop_
_entity.id
_entity.type
_entity.pdbx_description
1 polymer ?
#
loop_
_entity_poly.entity_id
_entity_poly.type
_entity_poly.pdbx_seq_one_letter_code
_entity_poly.pdbx_strand_id
1 'polypeptide(L)'
;MTNVLITQWLAASLEAKSHRQMFWLALEIGEAGGLASTEMRKAARKVVRSLRDVIELPIAEASVLAKADQLFAELVEILKDAASGTPPLLAA
;
A
#
# COMPACT_ATOMS: atom_id res chain seq x y z
N MET A 1 5.73 -13.86 14.00
CA MET A 1 4.37 -13.36 13.70
C MET A 1 4.34 -12.37 12.54
N THR A 2 5.37 -11.54 12.35
CA THR A 2 5.43 -10.52 11.29
C THR A 2 5.27 -11.07 9.85
N ASN A 3 5.86 -12.23 9.54
CA ASN A 3 5.80 -12.80 8.19
C ASN A 3 4.37 -13.18 7.75
N VAL A 4 3.58 -13.80 8.64
CA VAL A 4 2.18 -14.18 8.36
C VAL A 4 1.32 -12.95 8.05
N LEU A 5 1.50 -11.86 8.80
CA LEU A 5 0.76 -10.62 8.60
C LEU A 5 1.12 -9.96 7.26
N ILE A 6 2.40 -9.96 6.88
CA ILE A 6 2.85 -9.44 5.58
C ILE A 6 2.22 -10.25 4.43
N THR A 7 2.16 -11.58 4.54
CA THR A 7 1.49 -12.41 3.53
C THR A 7 -0.01 -12.12 3.43
N GLN A 8 -0.68 -11.85 4.56
CA GLN A 8 -2.09 -11.45 4.59
C GLN A 8 -2.31 -10.09 3.90
N TRP A 9 -1.47 -9.10 4.20
CA TRP A 9 -1.53 -7.80 3.53
C TRP A 9 -1.24 -7.91 2.04
N LEU A 10 -0.31 -8.77 1.62
CA LEU A 10 -0.04 -9.01 0.21
C LEU A 10 -1.25 -9.63 -0.48
N ALA A 11 -1.84 -10.68 0.08
CA ALA A 11 -3.05 -11.31 -0.47
C ALA A 11 -4.20 -10.30 -0.59
N ALA A 12 -4.47 -9.54 0.49
CA ALA A 12 -5.49 -8.49 0.48
C ALA A 12 -5.20 -7.40 -0.57
N SER A 13 -3.92 -7.06 -0.80
CA SER A 13 -3.54 -6.05 -1.78
C SER A 13 -3.80 -6.53 -3.22
N LEU A 14 -3.55 -7.81 -3.49
CA LEU A 14 -3.83 -8.41 -4.81
C LEU A 14 -5.34 -8.55 -5.09
N GLU A 15 -6.15 -8.66 -4.04
CA GLU A 15 -7.61 -8.77 -4.13
C GLU A 15 -8.33 -7.40 -4.14
N ALA A 16 -7.64 -6.31 -3.81
CA ALA A 16 -8.23 -4.97 -3.78
C ALA A 16 -8.61 -4.49 -5.19
N LYS A 17 -9.92 -4.32 -5.44
CA LYS A 17 -10.47 -3.91 -6.76
C LYS A 17 -11.03 -2.50 -6.78
N SER A 18 -10.96 -1.78 -5.66
CA SER A 18 -11.47 -0.43 -5.54
C SER A 18 -10.51 0.47 -4.75
N HIS A 19 -10.46 1.75 -5.12
CA HIS A 19 -9.70 2.77 -4.40
C HIS A 19 -10.03 2.81 -2.90
N ARG A 20 -11.29 2.52 -2.53
CA ARG A 20 -11.68 2.46 -1.13
C ARG A 20 -11.01 1.29 -0.39
N GLN A 21 -10.95 0.10 -0.99
CA GLN A 21 -10.23 -1.03 -0.41
C GLN A 21 -8.73 -0.75 -0.30
N MET A 22 -8.13 -0.18 -1.36
CA MET A 22 -6.72 0.21 -1.37
C MET A 22 -6.40 1.19 -0.23
N PHE A 23 -7.25 2.19 -0.01
CA PHE A 23 -7.09 3.15 1.06
C PHE A 23 -7.10 2.49 2.44
N TRP A 24 -8.11 1.65 2.74
CA TRP A 24 -8.22 1.03 4.06
C TRP A 24 -7.03 0.12 4.36
N LEU A 25 -6.61 -0.65 3.37
CA LEU A 25 -5.44 -1.52 3.51
C LEU A 25 -4.15 -0.71 3.71
N ALA A 26 -3.96 0.36 2.94
CA ALA A 26 -2.81 1.24 3.11
C ALA A 26 -2.84 2.00 4.45
N LEU A 27 -4.02 2.33 4.96
CA LEU A 27 -4.17 2.94 6.28
C LEU A 27 -3.71 1.96 7.38
N GLU A 28 -4.20 0.72 7.33
CA GLU A 28 -3.82 -0.35 8.24
C GLU A 28 -2.30 -0.56 8.26
N ILE A 29 -1.68 -0.75 7.09
CA ILE A 29 -0.23 -0.95 6.97
C ILE A 29 0.53 0.28 7.49
N GLY A 30 0.08 1.49 7.17
CA GLY A 30 0.71 2.75 7.58
C GLY A 30 0.69 2.99 9.09
N GLU A 31 -0.30 2.41 9.79
CA GLU A 31 -0.53 2.54 11.23
C GLU A 31 -0.05 1.32 12.04
N ALA A 32 0.40 0.25 11.38
CA ALA A 32 0.79 -1.02 12.00
C ALA A 32 2.05 -0.98 12.92
N GLY A 33 2.61 0.21 13.19
CA GLY A 33 3.72 0.37 14.13
C GLY A 33 4.93 -0.52 13.81
N GLY A 34 5.41 -1.28 14.80
CA GLY A 34 6.55 -2.20 14.65
C GLY A 34 6.25 -3.48 13.86
N LEU A 35 4.99 -3.69 13.43
CA LEU A 35 4.59 -4.86 12.63
C LEU A 35 4.89 -4.66 11.14
N ALA A 36 5.13 -3.42 10.70
CA ALA A 36 5.51 -3.08 9.34
C ALA A 36 6.87 -2.36 9.33
N SER A 37 7.68 -2.63 8.30
CA SER A 37 8.94 -1.93 8.12
C SER A 37 8.70 -0.42 7.92
N THR A 38 9.71 0.41 8.18
CA THR A 38 9.62 1.85 7.94
C THR A 38 9.31 2.17 6.48
N GLU A 39 9.84 1.37 5.55
CA GLU A 39 9.59 1.50 4.12
C GLU A 39 8.14 1.20 3.75
N MET A 40 7.60 0.07 4.22
CA MET A 40 6.19 -0.30 4.04
C MET A 40 5.27 0.80 4.55
N ARG A 41 5.52 1.28 5.77
CA ARG A 41 4.70 2.35 6.37
C ARG A 41 4.77 3.64 5.57
N LYS A 42 5.95 4.00 5.04
CA LYS A 42 6.12 5.21 4.23
C LYS A 42 5.39 5.09 2.90
N ALA A 43 5.49 3.94 2.21
CA ALA A 43 4.77 3.68 0.97
C ALA A 43 3.25 3.71 1.18
N ALA A 44 2.76 3.03 2.21
CA ALA A 44 1.34 2.98 2.53
C ALA A 44 0.76 4.37 2.86
N ARG A 45 1.49 5.20 3.61
CA ARG A 45 1.09 6.59 3.89
C ARG A 45 1.01 7.47 2.64
N LYS A 46 1.83 7.22 1.60
CA LYS A 46 1.70 7.93 0.32
C LYS A 46 0.38 7.58 -0.37
N VAL A 47 0.01 6.30 -0.39
CA VAL A 47 -1.27 5.83 -0.94
C VAL A 47 -2.43 6.48 -0.19
N VAL A 48 -2.43 6.43 1.15
CA VAL A 48 -3.46 7.06 2.00
C VAL A 48 -3.61 8.53 1.67
N ARG A 49 -2.50 9.28 1.55
CA ARG A 49 -2.56 10.71 1.22
C ARG A 49 -3.15 10.95 -0.17
N SER A 50 -2.83 10.12 -1.16
CA SER A 50 -3.35 10.26 -2.52
C SER A 50 -4.85 9.94 -2.63
N LEU A 51 -5.35 9.06 -1.76
CA LEU A 51 -6.74 8.58 -1.77
C LEU A 51 -7.65 9.27 -0.74
N ARG A 52 -7.10 9.98 0.24
CA ARG A 52 -7.88 10.69 1.26
C ARG A 52 -8.89 11.65 0.64
N ASP A 53 -8.41 12.49 -0.28
CA ASP A 53 -9.25 13.48 -0.93
C ASP A 53 -10.30 12.82 -1.85
N VAL A 54 -10.00 11.64 -2.42
CA VAL A 54 -10.94 10.85 -3.24
C VAL A 54 -12.08 10.25 -2.41
N ILE A 55 -11.79 9.87 -1.17
CA ILE A 55 -12.79 9.29 -0.26
C ILE A 55 -13.65 10.36 0.39
N GLU A 56 -13.05 11.52 0.73
CA GLU A 56 -13.74 12.65 1.34
C GLU A 56 -14.52 13.49 0.30
N LEU A 57 -14.05 13.55 -0.95
CA LEU A 57 -14.70 14.28 -2.05
C LEU A 57 -14.92 13.33 -3.25
N PRO A 58 -16.17 12.95 -3.56
CA PRO A 58 -16.46 11.91 -4.56
C PRO A 58 -16.15 12.30 -6.01
N ILE A 59 -15.65 13.51 -6.27
CA ILE A 59 -15.23 13.96 -7.60
C ILE A 59 -13.71 14.12 -7.58
N ALA A 60 -13.00 13.03 -7.84
CA ALA A 60 -11.57 13.03 -8.05
C ALA A 60 -11.24 13.07 -9.54
N GLU A 61 -10.20 13.82 -9.91
CA GLU A 61 -9.68 13.78 -11.27
C GLU A 61 -9.11 12.40 -11.61
N ALA A 62 -9.23 11.97 -12.86
CA ALA A 62 -8.65 10.70 -13.33
C ALA A 62 -7.13 10.62 -13.09
N SER A 63 -6.44 11.76 -13.11
CA SER A 63 -5.02 11.90 -12.80
C SER A 63 -4.69 11.48 -11.35
N VAL A 64 -5.57 11.79 -10.39
CA VAL A 64 -5.43 11.43 -8.98
C VAL A 64 -5.60 9.92 -8.78
N LEU A 65 -6.59 9.33 -9.47
CA LEU A 65 -6.84 7.89 -9.42
C LEU A 65 -5.66 7.11 -10.02
N ALA A 66 -5.18 7.49 -11.20
CA ALA A 66 -4.02 6.86 -11.82
C ALA A 66 -2.75 6.94 -10.96
N LYS A 67 -2.54 8.07 -10.28
CA LYS A 67 -1.44 8.23 -9.32
C LYS A 67 -1.60 7.32 -8.10
N ALA A 68 -2.82 7.19 -7.58
CA ALA A 68 -3.10 6.28 -6.47
C ALA A 68 -2.84 4.82 -6.85
N ASP A 69 -3.25 4.40 -8.05
CA ASP A 69 -2.98 3.07 -8.58
C ASP A 69 -1.47 2.79 -8.67
N GLN A 70 -0.70 3.74 -9.19
CA GLN A 70 0.75 3.63 -9.26
C GLN A 70 1.38 3.48 -7.87
N LEU A 71 1.00 4.35 -6.92
CA LEU A 71 1.51 4.30 -5.55
C LEU A 71 1.11 3.00 -4.84
N PHE A 72 -0.07 2.46 -5.14
CA PHE A 72 -0.53 1.19 -4.59
C PHE A 72 0.24 0.01 -5.19
N ALA A 73 0.55 0.04 -6.49
CA ALA A 73 1.41 -0.95 -7.12
C ALA A 73 2.82 -0.96 -6.50
N GLU A 74 3.41 0.21 -6.23
CA GLU A 74 4.69 0.32 -5.50
C GLU A 74 4.61 -0.34 -4.11
N LEU A 75 3.53 -0.12 -3.37
CA LEU A 75 3.31 -0.76 -2.07
C LEU A 75 3.21 -2.30 -2.22
N VAL A 76 2.54 -2.79 -3.26
CA VAL A 76 2.42 -4.23 -3.55
C VAL A 76 3.79 -4.86 -3.80
N GLU A 77 4.67 -4.23 -4.58
CA GLU A 77 6.02 -4.75 -4.81
C GLU A 77 6.83 -4.81 -3.51
N ILE A 78 6.77 -3.77 -2.68
CA ILE A 78 7.42 -3.78 -1.36
C ILE A 78 6.89 -4.93 -0.48
N LEU A 79 5.58 -5.20 -0.53
CA LEU A 79 4.97 -6.32 0.19
C LEU A 79 5.44 -7.67 -0.34
N LYS A 80 5.64 -7.82 -1.67
CA LYS A 80 6.18 -9.05 -2.28
C LYS A 80 7.61 -9.30 -1.81
N ASP A 81 8.47 -8.29 -1.87
CA ASP A 81 9.86 -8.38 -1.42
C ASP A 81 9.94 -8.74 0.07
N ALA A 82 9.12 -8.07 0.88
CA ALA A 82 9.03 -8.35 2.31
C ALA A 82 8.49 -9.75 2.62
N ALA A 83 7.55 -10.27 1.82
CA ALA A 83 6.99 -11.61 1.97
C ALA A 83 7.98 -12.72 1.54
N SER A 84 8.76 -12.49 0.47
CA SER A 84 9.75 -13.44 -0.01
C SER A 84 11.05 -13.45 0.82
N GLY A 85 11.22 -12.47 1.71
CA GLY A 85 12.47 -12.26 2.44
C GLY A 85 13.61 -11.78 1.53
N THR A 86 13.29 -11.33 0.32
CA THR A 86 14.25 -10.79 -0.64
C THR A 86 14.49 -9.32 -0.28
N PRO A 87 15.73 -8.87 -0.04
CA PRO A 87 15.99 -7.44 0.10
C PRO A 87 15.61 -6.73 -1.21
N PRO A 88 15.04 -5.52 -1.16
CA PRO A 88 14.64 -4.81 -2.37
C PRO A 88 15.86 -4.66 -3.28
N LEU A 89 15.74 -5.08 -4.53
CA LEU A 89 16.76 -4.80 -5.55
C LEU A 89 16.73 -3.29 -5.82
N LEU A 90 17.50 -2.54 -5.04
CA LEU A 90 17.88 -1.17 -5.37
C LEU A 90 18.58 -1.24 -6.73
N ALA A 91 17.86 -0.83 -7.78
CA ALA A 91 18.47 -0.57 -9.08
C ALA A 91 19.57 0.49 -8.87
N ALA A 92 20.80 0.10 -9.21
CA ALA A 92 22.00 0.93 -9.20
C ALA A 92 21.99 1.96 -10.32
#